data_AF-A0A1V5E6Q2-F1
#
_entry.id   AF-A0A1V5E6Q2-F1
#
_cell.length_a   1.000
_cell.length_b   1.000
_cell.length_c   1.000
_cell.angle_alpha   90.00
_cell.angle_beta   90.00
_cell.angle_gamma   90.00
#
_symmetry.space_group_name_H-M   'P 1'
#
loop_
_entity.id
_entity.type
_entity.pdbx_description
1 polymer ?
#
loop_
_entity_poly.entity_id
_entity_poly.type
_entity_poly.pdbx_seq_one_letter_code
_entity_poly.pdbx_strand_id
1 'polypeptide(L)'
;MLSEEEITYYEPPTPKPFTPQSFKPNPGLDTLLYISETLRFAQKNLGYAAAEEPGYDIEIIKQINAEAEPIAAFLAKVLQGRRTIDRDQLKKITDELKGQVAQLLAVADRLKGIVANTGKPEWVNVYLLSVIANMAEVDALVKKLP
;
A
#
# COMPACT_ATOMS: atom_id res chain seq x y z
N MET A 1 -49.13 58.69 4.81
CA MET A 1 -47.66 58.76 4.88
C MET A 1 -47.19 57.44 5.45
N LEU A 2 -46.55 56.59 4.64
CA LEU A 2 -45.98 55.32 5.09
C LEU A 2 -44.54 55.60 5.55
N SER A 3 -44.18 55.12 6.73
CA SER A 3 -42.86 55.27 7.36
C SER A 3 -41.79 54.54 6.56
N GLU A 4 -40.65 55.19 6.38
CA GLU A 4 -39.46 54.61 5.74
C GLU A 4 -38.98 53.40 6.56
N GLU A 5 -39.04 52.20 5.97
CA GLU A 5 -38.39 51.02 6.53
C GLU A 5 -36.87 51.16 6.32
N GLU A 6 -36.14 51.20 7.42
CA GLU A 6 -34.67 51.21 7.43
C GLU A 6 -34.15 49.81 7.03
N ILE A 7 -33.71 49.66 5.78
CA ILE A 7 -33.07 48.44 5.31
C ILE A 7 -31.67 48.36 5.93
N THR A 8 -31.50 47.51 6.93
CA THR A 8 -30.19 47.18 7.48
C THR A 8 -29.49 46.16 6.58
N TYR A 9 -28.45 46.61 5.87
CA TYR A 9 -27.62 45.74 5.04
C TYR A 9 -26.72 44.87 5.92
N TYR A 10 -26.94 43.55 5.90
CA TYR A 10 -26.03 42.59 6.54
C TYR A 10 -24.83 42.36 5.60
N GLU A 11 -23.68 42.94 5.92
CA GLU A 11 -22.43 42.56 5.25
C GLU A 11 -22.00 41.17 5.74
N PRO A 12 -21.84 40.18 4.83
CA PRO A 12 -21.35 38.87 5.24
C PRO A 12 -19.91 39.01 5.76
N PRO A 13 -19.52 38.27 6.81
CA PRO A 13 -18.18 38.35 7.36
C PRO A 13 -17.16 37.98 6.29
N THR A 14 -16.10 38.78 6.20
CA THR A 14 -15.00 38.55 5.26
C THR A 14 -14.44 37.15 5.49
N PRO A 15 -14.28 36.31 4.45
CA PRO A 15 -13.70 34.98 4.60
C PRO A 15 -12.35 35.08 5.30
N LYS A 16 -12.14 34.29 6.35
CA LYS A 16 -10.82 34.25 7.01
C LYS A 16 -9.77 33.88 5.96
N PRO A 17 -8.62 34.58 5.92
CA PRO A 17 -7.55 34.23 5.00
C PRO A 17 -7.14 32.78 5.21
N PHE A 18 -6.97 32.06 4.10
CA PHE A 18 -6.50 30.68 4.10
C PHE A 18 -5.13 30.65 4.76
N THR A 19 -5.02 30.10 5.97
CA THR A 19 -3.71 29.87 6.58
C THR A 19 -3.06 28.73 5.80
N PRO A 20 -1.94 28.94 5.11
CA PRO A 20 -1.25 27.85 4.43
C PRO A 20 -0.85 26.83 5.50
N GLN A 21 -1.42 25.63 5.46
CA GLN A 21 -0.91 24.54 6.28
C GLN A 21 0.49 24.21 5.75
N SER A 22 1.52 24.62 6.48
CA SER A 22 2.89 24.17 6.21
C SER A 22 2.95 22.67 6.45
N PHE A 23 2.73 21.87 5.41
CA PHE A 23 3.06 20.45 5.41
C PHE A 23 4.57 20.33 5.58
N LYS A 24 5.05 20.11 6.81
CA LYS A 24 6.43 19.70 7.01
C LYS A 24 6.55 18.29 6.44
N PRO A 25 7.45 18.05 5.46
CA PRO A 25 7.65 16.70 4.94
C PRO A 25 8.00 15.76 6.09
N ASN A 26 7.38 14.59 6.08
CA ASN A 26 7.69 13.51 7.02
C ASN A 26 8.21 12.33 6.18
N PRO A 27 9.53 12.26 5.94
CA PRO A 27 10.12 11.24 5.07
C PRO A 27 9.74 9.81 5.42
N GLY A 28 9.47 9.53 6.70
CA GLY A 28 8.98 8.22 7.15
C GLY A 28 7.56 7.92 6.65
N LEU A 29 6.64 8.89 6.74
CA LEU A 29 5.27 8.73 6.23
C LEU A 29 5.23 8.67 4.70
N ASP A 30 6.09 9.41 4.02
CA ASP A 30 6.23 9.35 2.55
C ASP A 30 6.76 7.97 2.13
N THR A 31 7.79 7.46 2.83
CA THR A 31 8.31 6.10 2.58
C THR A 31 7.23 5.04 2.81
N LEU A 32 6.43 5.16 3.88
CA LEU A 32 5.31 4.26 4.12
C LEU A 32 4.20 4.38 3.06
N LEU A 33 3.97 5.57 2.50
CA LEU A 33 3.07 5.75 1.35
C LEU A 33 3.57 4.94 0.16
N TYR A 34 4.83 5.12 -0.24
CA TYR A 34 5.42 4.36 -1.36
C TYR A 34 5.33 2.86 -1.14
N ILE A 35 5.73 2.37 0.04
CA ILE A 35 5.58 0.94 0.39
C ILE A 35 4.13 0.47 0.22
N SER A 36 3.16 1.27 0.67
CA SER A 36 1.74 0.90 0.57
C SER A 36 1.24 0.82 -0.88
N GLU A 37 1.73 1.68 -1.76
CA GLU A 37 1.38 1.67 -3.19
C GLU A 37 2.01 0.47 -3.90
N THR A 38 3.30 0.20 -3.64
CA THR A 38 4.01 -0.97 -4.17
C THR A 38 3.33 -2.28 -3.74
N LEU A 39 2.91 -2.41 -2.48
CA LEU A 39 2.19 -3.59 -1.99
C LEU A 39 0.80 -3.73 -2.62
N ARG A 40 0.05 -2.63 -2.81
CA ARG A 40 -1.25 -2.68 -3.50
C ARG A 40 -1.09 -3.13 -4.95
N PHE A 41 -0.06 -2.64 -5.63
CA PHE A 41 0.26 -3.06 -6.99
C PHE A 41 0.65 -4.54 -7.05
N ALA A 42 1.43 -5.02 -6.07
CA ALA A 42 1.74 -6.44 -5.94
C ALA A 42 0.49 -7.30 -5.73
N GLN A 43 -0.42 -6.93 -4.82
CA GLN A 43 -1.67 -7.67 -4.60
C GLN A 43 -2.53 -7.72 -5.86
N LYS A 44 -2.61 -6.62 -6.61
CA LYS A 44 -3.35 -6.56 -7.88
C LYS A 44 -2.78 -7.55 -8.91
N ASN A 45 -1.45 -7.56 -9.08
CA ASN A 45 -0.79 -8.49 -9.99
C ASN A 45 -0.93 -9.95 -9.52
N LEU A 46 -0.88 -10.20 -8.22
CA LEU A 46 -1.12 -11.54 -7.68
C LEU A 46 -2.54 -12.02 -7.99
N GLY A 47 -3.55 -11.14 -7.88
CA GLY A 47 -4.92 -11.43 -8.28
C GLY A 47 -5.06 -11.76 -9.76
N TYR A 48 -4.35 -11.05 -10.64
CA TYR A 48 -4.30 -11.43 -12.06
C TYR A 48 -3.62 -12.78 -12.28
N ALA A 49 -2.51 -13.05 -11.60
CA ALA A 49 -1.80 -14.32 -11.68
C ALA A 49 -2.64 -15.51 -11.21
N ALA A 50 -3.62 -15.29 -10.33
CA ALA A 50 -4.50 -16.32 -9.78
C ALA A 50 -5.87 -16.41 -10.48
N ALA A 51 -6.11 -15.62 -11.54
CA ALA A 51 -7.37 -15.66 -12.27
C ALA A 51 -7.52 -17.03 -12.97
N GLU A 52 -8.62 -17.72 -12.68
CA GLU A 52 -8.92 -19.04 -13.25
C GLU A 52 -9.16 -18.96 -14.76
N GLU A 53 -8.52 -19.84 -15.53
CA GLU A 53 -8.64 -19.93 -16.99
C GLU A 53 -8.49 -21.40 -17.44
N PRO A 54 -9.05 -21.80 -18.62
CA PRO A 54 -8.91 -23.16 -19.14
C PRO A 54 -7.44 -23.58 -19.30
N GLY A 55 -7.08 -24.76 -18.78
CA GLY A 55 -5.72 -25.29 -18.85
C GLY A 55 -4.76 -24.78 -17.77
N TYR A 56 -5.24 -23.92 -16.87
CA TYR A 56 -4.49 -23.51 -15.69
C TYR A 56 -4.72 -24.51 -14.54
N ASP A 57 -3.64 -25.09 -14.02
CA ASP A 57 -3.68 -25.96 -12.85
C ASP A 57 -4.22 -25.23 -11.59
N ILE A 58 -5.33 -25.74 -11.08
CA ILE A 58 -6.01 -25.24 -9.87
C ILE A 58 -5.10 -25.28 -8.64
N GLU A 59 -4.18 -26.24 -8.55
CA GLU A 59 -3.25 -26.34 -7.42
C GLU A 59 -2.22 -25.21 -7.46
N ILE A 60 -1.81 -24.76 -8.64
CA ILE A 60 -0.95 -23.59 -8.79
C ILE A 60 -1.71 -22.32 -8.38
N ILE A 61 -2.97 -22.18 -8.78
CA ILE A 61 -3.83 -21.06 -8.37
C ILE A 61 -3.95 -21.00 -6.85
N LYS A 62 -4.17 -22.14 -6.18
CA LYS A 62 -4.22 -22.21 -4.71
C LYS A 62 -2.91 -21.78 -4.06
N GLN A 63 -1.77 -22.22 -4.61
CA GLN A 63 -0.45 -21.82 -4.13
C GLN A 63 -0.25 -20.30 -4.25
N ILE A 64 -0.63 -19.70 -5.38
CA ILE A 64 -0.54 -18.24 -5.57
C ILE A 64 -1.45 -17.50 -4.60
N ASN A 65 -2.69 -17.96 -4.42
CA ASN A 65 -3.64 -17.34 -3.50
C ASN A 65 -3.18 -17.42 -2.03
N ALA A 66 -2.50 -18.49 -1.63
CA ALA A 66 -1.94 -18.63 -0.28
C ALA A 66 -0.88 -17.53 0.03
N GLU A 67 -0.22 -17.00 -0.99
CA GLU A 67 0.77 -15.93 -0.85
C GLU A 67 0.14 -14.53 -0.69
N ALA A 68 -1.19 -14.39 -0.88
CA ALA A 68 -1.86 -13.10 -0.77
C ALA A 68 -1.97 -12.60 0.68
N GLU A 69 -2.17 -13.53 1.63
CA GLU A 69 -2.41 -13.21 3.04
C GLU A 69 -1.21 -12.51 3.70
N PRO A 70 0.04 -13.02 3.59
CA PRO A 70 1.19 -12.34 4.18
C PRO A 70 1.40 -10.91 3.62
N ILE A 71 1.17 -10.71 2.32
CA ILE A 71 1.27 -9.40 1.67
C ILE A 71 0.18 -8.46 2.22
N ALA A 72 -1.05 -8.97 2.39
CA ALA A 72 -2.16 -8.20 2.97
C ALA A 72 -1.91 -7.80 4.42
N ALA A 73 -1.39 -8.74 5.24
CA ALA A 73 -1.05 -8.49 6.63
C ALA A 73 0.03 -7.40 6.76
N PHE A 74 1.08 -7.48 5.94
CA PHE A 74 2.13 -6.47 5.93
C PHE A 74 1.61 -5.10 5.45
N LEU A 75 0.78 -5.07 4.40
CA LEU A 75 0.13 -3.84 3.94
C LEU A 75 -0.73 -3.22 5.06
N ALA A 76 -1.51 -4.01 5.79
CA ALA A 76 -2.31 -3.52 6.90
C ALA A 76 -1.43 -2.84 7.96
N LYS A 77 -0.24 -3.41 8.23
CA LYS A 77 0.73 -2.84 9.16
C LYS A 77 1.33 -1.53 8.66
N VAL A 78 1.66 -1.45 7.38
CA VAL A 78 2.14 -0.21 6.74
C VAL A 78 1.07 0.89 6.83
N LEU A 79 -0.19 0.55 6.55
CA LEU A 79 -1.32 1.49 6.66
C LEU A 79 -1.57 1.93 8.10
N GLN A 80 -1.33 1.06 9.10
CA GLN A 80 -1.34 1.45 10.51
C GLN A 80 -0.28 2.52 10.78
N GLY A 81 0.97 2.29 10.36
CA GLY A 81 2.06 3.26 10.52
C GLY A 81 1.77 4.61 9.88
N ARG A 82 1.15 4.63 8.69
CA ARG A 82 0.77 5.88 8.00
C ARG A 82 -0.23 6.74 8.77
N ARG A 83 -1.05 6.13 9.61
CA ARG A 83 -2.08 6.82 10.40
C ARG A 83 -1.56 7.24 11.78
N THR A 84 -0.38 6.80 12.17
CA THR A 84 0.20 7.08 13.48
C THR A 84 0.85 8.46 13.51
N ILE A 85 0.39 9.30 14.42
CA ILE A 85 0.90 10.67 14.64
C ILE A 85 1.99 10.68 15.72
N ASP A 86 1.93 9.74 16.67
CA ASP A 86 2.90 9.59 17.74
C ASP A 86 4.23 9.00 17.24
N ARG A 87 5.34 9.65 17.59
CA ARG A 87 6.66 9.27 17.07
C ARG A 87 7.17 7.94 17.61
N ASP A 88 6.91 7.65 18.89
CA ASP A 88 7.39 6.44 19.54
C ASP A 88 6.62 5.21 19.01
N GLN A 89 5.30 5.35 18.84
CA GLN A 89 4.48 4.35 18.18
C GLN A 89 4.86 4.15 16.71
N LEU A 90 5.16 5.23 15.99
CA LEU A 90 5.61 5.13 14.60
C LEU A 90 6.91 4.34 14.52
N LYS A 91 7.88 4.64 15.38
CA LYS A 91 9.15 3.89 15.46
C LYS A 91 8.94 2.42 15.79
N LYS A 92 8.06 2.11 16.74
CA LYS A 92 7.71 0.71 17.05
C LYS A 92 7.14 -0.01 15.83
N ILE A 93 6.26 0.64 15.06
CA ILE A 93 5.71 0.07 13.83
C ILE A 93 6.79 -0.11 12.76
N THR A 94 7.69 0.86 12.57
CA THR A 94 8.78 0.72 11.59
C THR A 94 9.76 -0.40 11.95
N ASP A 95 10.07 -0.58 13.24
CA ASP A 95 10.88 -1.69 13.73
C ASP A 95 10.19 -3.05 13.52
N GLU A 96 8.87 -3.12 13.77
CA GLU A 96 8.09 -4.33 13.47
C GLU A 96 8.06 -4.64 11.97
N LEU A 97 7.91 -3.63 11.10
CA LEU A 97 7.97 -3.80 9.65
C LEU A 97 9.35 -4.30 9.19
N LYS A 98 10.44 -3.78 9.76
CA LYS A 98 11.81 -4.27 9.52
C LYS A 98 11.97 -5.73 9.93
N GLY A 99 11.35 -6.15 11.04
CA GLY A 99 11.34 -7.55 11.47
C GLY A 99 10.52 -8.49 10.58
N GLN A 100 9.43 -7.98 9.98
CA GLN A 100 8.51 -8.76 9.16
C GLN A 100 8.92 -8.85 7.68
N VAL A 101 9.83 -8.00 7.20
CA VAL A 101 10.21 -7.93 5.78
C VAL A 101 10.76 -9.26 5.25
N ALA A 102 11.43 -10.04 6.08
CA ALA A 102 11.95 -11.36 5.72
C ALA A 102 10.83 -12.35 5.34
N GLN A 103 9.66 -12.27 5.98
CA GLN A 103 8.50 -13.09 5.62
C GLN A 103 7.98 -12.74 4.22
N LEU A 104 8.03 -11.46 3.88
CA LEU A 104 7.63 -10.92 2.57
C LEU A 104 8.61 -11.36 1.46
N LEU A 105 9.90 -11.43 1.76
CA LEU A 105 10.90 -11.99 0.85
C LEU A 105 10.74 -13.52 0.68
N ALA A 106 10.38 -14.24 1.75
CA ALA A 106 10.09 -15.66 1.66
C ALA A 106 8.87 -15.94 0.77
N VAL A 107 7.86 -15.06 0.76
CA VAL A 107 6.76 -15.09 -0.21
C VAL A 107 7.31 -14.98 -1.63
N ALA A 108 8.16 -13.98 -1.89
CA ALA A 108 8.76 -13.78 -3.21
C ALA A 108 9.53 -15.02 -3.69
N ASP A 109 10.27 -15.69 -2.80
CA ASP A 109 10.99 -16.91 -3.14
C ASP A 109 10.07 -18.10 -3.46
N ARG A 110 8.94 -18.26 -2.75
CA ARG A 110 7.93 -19.25 -3.11
C ARG A 110 7.30 -18.95 -4.46
N LEU A 111 6.98 -17.70 -4.75
CA LEU A 111 6.45 -17.26 -6.05
C LEU A 111 7.47 -17.53 -7.19
N LYS A 112 8.78 -17.38 -6.95
CA LYS A 112 9.82 -17.78 -7.94
C LYS A 112 9.75 -19.28 -8.24
N GLY A 113 9.52 -20.12 -7.23
CA GLY A 113 9.30 -21.55 -7.41
C GLY A 113 8.11 -21.84 -8.32
N ILE A 114 7.02 -21.08 -8.15
CA ILE A 114 5.83 -21.19 -9.01
C ILE A 114 6.15 -20.75 -10.45
N VAL A 115 6.91 -19.67 -10.64
CA VAL A 115 7.35 -19.18 -11.98
C VAL A 115 8.08 -20.27 -12.78
N ALA A 116 8.81 -21.17 -12.13
CA ALA A 116 9.48 -22.29 -12.80
C ALA A 116 8.55 -23.45 -13.24
N ASN A 117 7.28 -23.48 -12.80
CA ASN A 117 6.34 -24.56 -13.09
C ASN A 117 5.68 -24.42 -14.48
N THR A 118 5.51 -25.52 -15.21
CA THR A 118 4.90 -25.55 -16.56
C THR A 118 3.37 -25.70 -16.56
N GLY A 119 2.72 -25.94 -15.41
CA GLY A 119 1.26 -26.11 -15.29
C GLY A 119 0.42 -24.84 -15.35
N LYS A 120 1.00 -23.71 -15.80
CA LYS A 120 0.36 -22.40 -15.83
C LYS A 120 0.57 -21.69 -17.16
N PRO A 121 -0.35 -20.79 -17.58
CA PRO A 121 -0.16 -19.96 -18.77
C PRO A 121 1.09 -19.06 -18.69
N GLU A 122 1.70 -18.76 -19.84
CA GLU A 122 2.93 -17.96 -19.91
C GLU A 122 2.76 -16.54 -19.31
N TRP A 123 1.61 -15.91 -19.54
CA TRP A 123 1.32 -14.57 -19.03
C TRP A 123 1.32 -14.49 -17.50
N VAL A 124 1.07 -15.60 -16.79
CA VAL A 124 1.13 -15.67 -15.32
C VAL A 124 2.53 -15.30 -14.83
N ASN A 125 3.58 -15.70 -15.56
CA ASN A 125 4.96 -15.37 -15.20
C ASN A 125 5.19 -13.86 -15.15
N VAL A 126 4.60 -13.09 -16.06
CA VAL A 126 4.76 -11.63 -16.10
C VAL A 126 4.23 -10.99 -14.82
N TYR A 127 3.05 -11.43 -14.37
CA TYR A 127 2.46 -10.93 -13.12
C TYR A 127 3.24 -11.39 -11.89
N LEU A 128 3.63 -12.67 -11.81
CA LEU A 128 4.40 -13.19 -10.68
C LEU A 128 5.77 -12.51 -10.55
N LEU A 129 6.49 -12.32 -11.67
CA LEU A 129 7.76 -11.60 -11.70
C LEU A 129 7.61 -10.13 -11.26
N SER A 130 6.50 -9.49 -11.65
CA SER A 130 6.17 -8.13 -11.18
C SER A 130 5.95 -8.10 -9.66
N VAL A 131 5.23 -9.09 -9.10
CA VAL A 131 5.07 -9.22 -7.64
C VAL A 131 6.43 -9.37 -6.97
N ILE A 132 7.29 -10.28 -7.45
CA ILE A 132 8.62 -10.54 -6.90
C ILE A 132 9.47 -9.26 -6.89
N ALA A 133 9.48 -8.51 -8.00
CA ALA A 133 10.21 -7.25 -8.09
C ALA A 133 9.70 -6.21 -7.07
N ASN A 134 8.38 -6.09 -6.92
CA ASN A 134 7.76 -5.21 -5.93
C ASN A 134 8.14 -5.61 -4.49
N MET A 135 8.25 -6.90 -4.16
CA MET A 135 8.67 -7.33 -2.82
C MET A 135 10.12 -6.93 -2.53
N ALA A 136 11.01 -7.00 -3.54
CA ALA A 136 12.39 -6.54 -3.41
C ALA A 136 12.47 -5.01 -3.23
N GLU A 137 11.62 -4.26 -3.93
CA GLU A 137 11.51 -2.81 -3.74
C GLU A 137 11.00 -2.46 -2.33
N VAL A 138 9.99 -3.17 -1.83
CA VAL A 138 9.50 -3.01 -0.45
C VAL A 138 10.62 -3.23 0.55
N ASP A 139 11.46 -4.26 0.39
CA ASP A 139 12.62 -4.47 1.26
C ASP A 139 13.59 -3.29 1.26
N ALA A 140 13.93 -2.78 0.07
CA ALA A 140 14.79 -1.60 -0.06
C ALA A 140 14.18 -0.35 0.59
N LEU A 141 12.86 -0.18 0.53
CA LEU A 141 12.14 0.94 1.16
C LEU A 141 12.04 0.79 2.67
N VAL A 142 11.74 -0.41 3.18
CA VAL A 142 11.61 -0.70 4.62
C VAL A 142 12.93 -0.41 5.35
N LYS A 143 14.07 -0.72 4.73
CA LYS A 143 15.41 -0.39 5.26
C LYS A 143 15.67 1.11 5.41
N LYS A 144 14.92 1.97 4.70
CA LYS A 144 15.02 3.44 4.79
C LYS A 144 14.10 4.03 5.86
N LEU A 145 13.21 3.23 6.45
CA LEU A 145 12.32 3.71 7.51
C LEU A 145 13.13 4.11 8.76
N PRO A 146 12.69 5.15 9.49
CA PRO A 146 13.34 5.61 10.71
C PRO A 146 13.36 4.56 11.83
#